data_AF-A0A7X8K4G3-F1
#
_entry.id   AF-A0A7X8K4G3-F1
#
_cell.length_a   1.000
_cell.length_b   1.000
_cell.length_c   1.000
_cell.angle_alpha   90.00
_cell.angle_beta   90.00
_cell.angle_gamma   90.00
#
_symmetry.space_group_name_H-M   'P 1'
#
loop_
_entity.id
_entity.type
_entity.pdbx_description
1 polymer ?
#
loop_
_entity_poly.entity_id
_entity_poly.type
_entity_poly.pdbx_seq_one_letter_code
_entity_poly.pdbx_strand_id
1 'polypeptide(L)'
;MQITSWEQWLDTLGTALAIAQAMKMPKKLLTKSAAELGDFLFDTIDPDVPENRLLKNLWQIADNREREALAGLMIKLVEKKNTH
;
A
#
# COMPACT_ATOMS: atom_id res chain seq x y z
N MET A 1 12.00 8.53 -6.91
CA MET A 1 11.04 8.46 -8.02
C MET A 1 9.73 9.02 -7.49
N GLN A 2 9.20 10.09 -8.07
CA GLN A 2 7.90 10.62 -7.66
C GLN A 2 6.80 9.76 -8.28
N ILE A 3 5.83 9.33 -7.49
CA ILE A 3 4.66 8.60 -8.00
C ILE A 3 3.62 9.62 -8.43
N THR A 4 3.44 9.76 -9.74
CA THR A 4 2.55 10.77 -10.33
C THR A 4 1.20 10.21 -10.77
N SER A 5 0.98 8.90 -10.65
CA SER A 5 -0.31 8.27 -10.90
C SER A 5 -0.66 7.17 -9.90
N TRP A 6 -1.96 6.93 -9.74
CA TRP A 6 -2.50 5.83 -8.94
C TRP A 6 -2.03 4.46 -9.43
N GLU A 7 -1.88 4.27 -10.74
CA GLU A 7 -1.46 3.00 -11.32
C GLU A 7 -0.01 2.69 -11.00
N GLN A 8 0.89 3.69 -11.10
CA GLN A 8 2.28 3.54 -10.68
C GLN A 8 2.40 3.19 -9.20
N TRP A 9 1.53 3.78 -8.38
CA TRP A 9 1.45 3.48 -6.96
C TRP A 9 1.10 1.99 -6.72
N LEU A 10 0.05 1.51 -7.38
CA LEU A 10 -0.38 0.11 -7.30
C LEU A 10 0.69 -0.86 -7.81
N ASP A 11 1.38 -0.53 -8.90
CA ASP A 11 2.41 -1.39 -9.48
C ASP A 11 3.64 -1.49 -8.58
N THR A 12 4.00 -0.39 -7.90
CA THR A 12 5.10 -0.38 -6.93
C THR A 12 4.76 -1.25 -5.71
N LEU A 13 3.54 -1.11 -5.20
CA LEU A 13 3.03 -1.95 -4.11
C LEU A 13 2.98 -3.44 -4.51
N GLY A 14 2.55 -3.74 -5.74
CA GLY A 14 2.54 -5.10 -6.29
C GLY A 14 3.93 -5.71 -6.40
N THR A 15 4.91 -4.92 -6.82
CA THR A 15 6.32 -5.36 -6.90
C THR A 15 6.86 -5.68 -5.51
N ALA A 16 6.64 -4.81 -4.52
CA ALA A 16 7.07 -5.04 -3.15
C ALA A 16 6.41 -6.29 -2.55
N LEU A 17 5.11 -6.48 -2.80
CA LEU A 17 4.38 -7.66 -2.34
C LEU A 17 4.90 -8.95 -2.99
N ALA A 18 5.15 -8.95 -4.30
CA ALA A 18 5.69 -10.10 -5.03
C ALA A 18 7.09 -10.49 -4.50
N ILE A 19 7.95 -9.51 -4.22
CA ILE A 19 9.27 -9.72 -3.62
C ILE A 19 9.15 -10.37 -2.24
N ALA A 20 8.26 -9.88 -1.38
CA ALA A 20 8.05 -10.47 -0.06
C ALA A 20 7.49 -11.90 -0.11
N GLN A 21 6.58 -12.18 -1.05
CA GLN A 21 6.07 -13.53 -1.30
C GLN A 21 7.18 -14.48 -1.79
N ALA A 22 8.02 -14.02 -2.72
CA ALA A 22 9.16 -14.80 -3.23
C ALA A 22 10.16 -15.17 -2.12
N MET A 23 10.32 -14.30 -1.12
CA MET A 23 11.15 -14.56 0.07
C MET A 23 10.48 -15.49 1.10
N LYS A 24 9.30 -16.05 0.82
CA LYS A 24 8.49 -16.87 1.75
C LYS A 24 8.22 -16.18 3.09
N MET A 25 8.13 -14.85 3.10
CA MET A 25 7.78 -14.12 4.31
C MET A 25 6.32 -14.42 4.72
N PRO A 26 6.04 -14.63 6.02
CA PRO A 26 4.67 -14.84 6.48
C PRO A 26 3.79 -13.64 6.12
N LYS A 27 2.59 -13.87 5.55
CA LYS A 27 1.61 -12.80 5.26
C LYS A 27 1.31 -11.90 6.47
N LYS A 28 1.46 -12.41 7.69
CA LYS A 28 1.30 -11.69 8.96
C LYS A 28 2.43 -10.68 9.23
N LEU A 29 3.63 -10.91 8.69
CA LEU A 29 4.73 -9.95 8.67
C LEU A 29 4.50 -8.86 7.63
N LEU A 30 3.95 -9.21 6.46
CA LEU A 30 3.54 -8.24 5.44
C LEU A 30 2.45 -7.27 5.92
N THR A 31 1.52 -7.74 6.75
CA THR A 31 0.51 -6.87 7.38
C THR A 31 1.07 -6.07 8.55
N LYS A 32 2.10 -6.55 9.25
CA LYS A 32 2.87 -5.73 10.21
C LYS A 32 3.72 -4.66 9.51
N SER A 33 4.19 -4.95 8.30
CA SER A 33 4.76 -3.97 7.37
C SER A 33 3.73 -2.96 6.86
N ALA A 34 2.49 -2.94 7.35
CA ALA A 34 1.57 -1.82 7.17
C ALA A 34 2.17 -0.50 7.69
N ALA A 35 3.04 -0.54 8.69
CA ALA A 35 3.82 0.63 9.10
C ALA A 35 4.77 1.09 7.99
N GLU A 36 5.48 0.15 7.34
CA GLU A 36 6.35 0.43 6.19
C GLU A 36 5.53 0.89 4.96
N LEU A 37 4.30 0.40 4.80
CA LEU A 37 3.36 0.90 3.79
C LEU A 37 2.89 2.32 4.10
N GLY A 38 2.67 2.66 5.38
CA GLY A 38 2.32 4.00 5.83
C GLY A 38 3.45 5.01 5.56
N ASP A 39 4.68 4.63 5.87
CA ASP A 39 5.87 5.45 5.58
C ASP A 39 6.06 5.59 4.05
N PHE A 40 5.85 4.51 3.28
CA PHE A 40 5.89 4.54 1.82
C PHE A 40 4.77 5.41 1.22
N LEU A 41 3.56 5.36 1.76
CA LEU A 41 2.44 6.23 1.42
C LEU A 41 2.78 7.69 1.71
N PHE A 42 3.46 7.98 2.81
CA PHE A 42 3.71 9.35 3.23
C PHE A 42 4.84 10.02 2.44
N ASP A 43 5.91 9.27 2.15
CA ASP A 43 7.10 9.80 1.48
C ASP A 43 7.01 9.83 -0.05
N THR A 44 6.11 9.04 -0.65
CA THR A 44 6.15 8.80 -2.12
C THR A 44 4.95 9.35 -2.88
N ILE A 45 3.92 9.85 -2.18
CA ILE A 45 2.67 10.31 -2.81
C ILE A 45 2.74 11.78 -3.23
N ASP A 46 2.48 12.03 -4.52
CA ASP A 46 2.16 13.36 -5.01
C ASP A 46 0.74 13.76 -4.54
N PRO A 47 0.58 14.90 -3.82
CA PRO A 47 -0.73 15.38 -3.38
C PRO A 47 -1.70 15.65 -4.53
N ASP A 48 -1.22 15.88 -5.75
CA ASP A 48 -2.06 16.19 -6.91
C ASP A 48 -2.81 14.96 -7.47
N VAL A 49 -2.48 13.76 -7.00
CA VAL A 49 -3.23 12.52 -7.30
C VAL A 49 -4.38 12.34 -6.30
N PRO A 50 -5.66 12.44 -6.72
CA PRO A 50 -6.82 12.42 -5.82
C PRO A 50 -6.95 11.13 -5.00
N GLU A 51 -6.69 9.97 -5.59
CA GLU A 51 -6.77 8.66 -4.93
C GLU A 51 -5.72 8.53 -3.82
N ASN A 52 -4.51 9.00 -4.10
CA ASN A 52 -3.42 9.01 -3.13
C ASN A 52 -3.74 9.96 -1.96
N ARG A 53 -4.32 11.12 -2.25
CA ARG A 53 -4.78 12.09 -1.23
C ARG A 53 -5.88 11.49 -0.35
N LEU A 54 -6.85 10.80 -0.92
CA LEU A 54 -7.90 10.11 -0.17
C LEU A 54 -7.31 9.08 0.79
N LEU A 55 -6.40 8.23 0.30
CA LEU A 55 -5.73 7.21 1.11
C LEU A 55 -4.94 7.82 2.27
N LYS A 56 -4.22 8.92 2.01
CA LYS A 56 -3.49 9.66 3.05
C LYS A 56 -4.43 10.18 4.14
N ASN A 57 -5.56 10.76 3.75
CA ASN A 57 -6.56 11.27 4.70
C ASN A 57 -7.15 10.14 5.56
N LEU A 58 -7.52 9.02 4.94
CA LEU A 58 -8.02 7.84 5.67
C LEU A 58 -6.98 7.31 6.65
N TRP A 59 -5.72 7.22 6.23
CA TRP A 59 -4.62 6.74 7.08
C TRP A 59 -4.36 7.66 8.29
N GLN A 60 -4.46 8.98 8.10
CA GLN A 60 -4.23 9.97 9.15
C GLN A 60 -5.27 9.91 10.27
N ILE A 61 -6.54 9.64 9.94
CA ILE A 61 -7.63 9.55 10.94
C ILE A 61 -7.80 8.15 11.53
N ALA A 62 -7.28 7.12 10.86
CA ALA A 62 -7.42 5.73 11.27
C ALA A 62 -6.62 5.39 12.53
N ASP A 63 -7.21 4.58 13.41
CA ASP A 63 -6.52 3.92 14.51
C ASP A 63 -5.64 2.75 14.01
N ASN A 64 -4.92 2.09 14.93
CA ASN A 64 -4.03 0.99 14.55
C ASN A 64 -4.73 -0.18 13.86
N ARG A 65 -5.95 -0.54 14.30
CA ARG A 65 -6.71 -1.65 13.71
C ARG A 65 -7.23 -1.26 12.33
N GLU A 66 -7.70 -0.03 12.19
CA GLU A 66 -8.19 0.51 10.93
C GLU A 66 -7.07 0.63 9.89
N ARG A 67 -5.85 1.01 10.31
CA ARG A 67 -4.65 1.02 9.44
C ARG A 67 -4.28 -0.38 8.97
N GLU A 68 -4.31 -1.38 9.85
CA GLU A 68 -4.09 -2.77 9.48
C GLU A 68 -5.14 -3.26 8.47
N ALA A 69 -6.42 -2.91 8.68
CA ALA A 69 -7.51 -3.25 7.77
C ALA A 69 -7.34 -2.57 6.41
N LEU A 70 -7.01 -1.27 6.39
CA LEU A 70 -6.75 -0.49 5.18
C LEU A 70 -5.59 -1.10 4.39
N ALA A 71 -4.46 -1.38 5.03
CA ALA A 71 -3.31 -2.04 4.40
C ALA A 71 -3.69 -3.42 3.83
N GLY A 72 -4.48 -4.21 4.56
CA GLY A 72 -4.98 -5.50 4.08
C GLY A 72 -5.88 -5.38 2.84
N LEU A 73 -6.71 -4.34 2.75
CA LEU A 73 -7.52 -4.06 1.56
C LEU A 73 -6.66 -3.64 0.37
N MET A 74 -5.61 -2.85 0.60
CA MET A 74 -4.68 -2.43 -0.46
C MET A 74 -3.93 -3.63 -1.06
N ILE A 75 -3.46 -4.55 -0.22
CA ILE A 75 -2.83 -5.81 -0.67
C ILE A 75 -3.80 -6.61 -1.54
N LYS A 76 -5.05 -6.79 -1.11
CA LYS A 76 -6.07 -7.53 -1.88
C LYS A 76 -6.41 -6.84 -3.21
N LEU A 77 -6.44 -5.51 -3.23
CA LEU A 77 -6.70 -4.73 -4.43
C LEU A 77 -5.60 -4.97 -5.48
N VAL A 78 -4.34 -4.95 -5.04
CA VAL A 78 -3.17 -5.22 -5.89
C VAL A 78 -3.11 -6.67 -6.35
N GLU A 79 -3.35 -7.63 -5.45
CA GLU A 79 -3.45 -9.06 -5.83
C GLU A 79 -4.51 -9.24 -6.92
N LYS A 80 -5.70 -8.62 -6.77
CA LYS A 80 -6.76 -8.66 -7.79
C LYS A 80 -6.32 -8.07 -9.12
N LYS A 81 -5.59 -6.95 -9.14
CA LYS A 81 -5.07 -6.32 -10.36
C LYS A 81 -4.08 -7.22 -11.10
N ASN A 82 -3.20 -7.93 -10.38
CA ASN A 82 -2.19 -8.82 -10.96
C ASN A 82 -2.74 -10.17 -11.46
N THR A 83 -4.01 -10.49 -11.17
CA THR A 83 -4.64 -11.76 -11.58
C THR A 83 -5.43 -11.63 -12.91
N HIS A 84 -5.35 -10.48 -13.58
CA HIS A 84 -5.93 -10.19 -14.89
C HIS A 84 -4.88 -9.57 -15.80
#